data_AF-A0A7J2XBR3-F1
#
_entry.id   AF-A0A7J2XBR3-F1
#
_cell.length_a   1.000
_cell.length_b   1.000
_cell.length_c   1.000
_cell.angle_alpha   90.00
_cell.angle_beta   90.00
_cell.angle_gamma   90.00
#
_symmetry.space_group_name_H-M   'P 1'
#
loop_
_entity.id
_entity.type
_entity.pdbx_description
1 polymer ?
#
loop_
_entity_poly.entity_id
_entity_poly.type
_entity_poly.pdbx_seq_one_letter_code
_entity_poly.pdbx_strand_id
1 'polypeptide(L)'
;MGLREGMVLAIEPFATLGSGYVRSKGGSNIYRYLSPPSSRELRLRILSERIKRRFKTLPFAERWFVREFPNLFDGLERLVFLKSVYHYPRLVDDGIVSQHEHTIIVTSDGCEVIT
;
A
#
# COMPACT_ATOMS: atom_id res chain seq x y z
N MET A 1 -9.46 -8.00 -23.63
CA MET A 1 -10.31 -7.10 -22.81
C MET A 1 -9.78 -5.69 -23.04
N GLY A 2 -10.62 -4.73 -23.42
CA GLY A 2 -10.20 -3.35 -23.74
C GLY A 2 -10.57 -2.35 -22.63
N LEU A 3 -10.18 -1.09 -22.82
CA LEU A 3 -10.65 0.02 -21.98
C LEU A 3 -12.16 0.19 -22.13
N ARG A 4 -12.83 0.52 -21.03
CA ARG A 4 -14.28 0.70 -20.96
C ARG A 4 -14.60 2.05 -20.35
N GLU A 5 -15.60 2.73 -20.90
CA GLU A 5 -16.15 3.97 -20.35
C GLU A 5 -16.47 3.81 -18.85
N GLY A 6 -16.10 4.82 -18.06
CA GLY A 6 -16.25 4.84 -16.61
C GLY A 6 -15.12 4.15 -15.82
N MET A 7 -14.12 3.55 -16.48
CA MET A 7 -12.92 3.07 -15.79
C MET A 7 -12.09 4.24 -15.24
N VAL A 8 -11.64 4.11 -13.99
CA VAL A 8 -10.68 5.02 -13.36
C VAL A 8 -9.32 4.34 -13.33
N LEU A 9 -8.30 4.98 -13.88
CA LEU A 9 -6.96 4.41 -14.04
C LEU A 9 -5.90 5.38 -13.53
N ALA A 10 -4.91 4.85 -12.82
CA ALA A 10 -3.63 5.53 -12.62
C ALA A 10 -2.73 5.21 -13.82
N ILE A 11 -2.18 6.26 -14.44
CA ILE A 11 -1.15 6.16 -15.48
C ILE A 11 0.16 6.64 -14.85
N GLU A 12 1.04 5.70 -14.52
CA GLU A 12 2.26 5.94 -13.72
C GLU A 12 3.54 5.44 -14.43
N PRO A 13 4.06 6.16 -15.44
CA PRO A 13 5.33 5.80 -16.06
C PRO A 13 6.51 5.94 -15.08
N PHE A 14 7.40 4.95 -15.13
CA PHE A 14 8.73 4.99 -14.49
C PHE A 14 9.81 4.95 -15.58
N ALA A 15 10.84 5.77 -15.44
CA ALA A 15 12.04 5.72 -16.28
C ALA A 15 13.28 5.55 -15.38
N THR A 16 14.26 4.78 -15.82
CA THR A 16 15.49 4.52 -15.05
C THR A 16 16.73 4.51 -15.91
N LEU A 17 17.87 4.88 -15.31
CA LEU A 17 19.22 4.68 -15.86
C LEU A 17 19.85 3.34 -15.47
N GLY A 18 19.12 2.50 -14.75
CA GLY A 18 19.55 1.16 -14.35
C GLY A 18 18.95 0.06 -15.22
N SER A 19 18.62 -1.05 -14.58
CA SER A 19 18.22 -2.28 -15.25
C SER A 19 16.82 -2.28 -15.86
N GLY A 20 15.96 -1.35 -15.43
CA GLY A 20 14.54 -1.35 -15.83
C GLY A 20 13.70 -2.36 -15.06
N TYR A 21 14.22 -2.92 -13.97
CA TYR A 21 13.56 -3.96 -13.18
C TYR A 21 13.69 -3.70 -11.68
N VAL A 22 12.55 -3.53 -11.02
CA VAL A 22 12.52 -3.31 -9.57
C VAL A 22 12.56 -4.62 -8.78
N ARG A 23 13.29 -4.60 -7.66
CA ARG A 23 13.33 -5.67 -6.66
C ARG A 23 12.86 -5.15 -5.31
N SER A 24 12.23 -6.01 -4.52
CA SER A 24 11.91 -5.70 -3.13
C SER A 24 13.19 -5.63 -2.28
N LYS A 25 13.41 -4.51 -1.57
CA LYS A 25 14.61 -4.33 -0.72
C LYS A 25 14.29 -3.77 0.67
N GLY A 26 14.41 -4.65 1.66
CA GLY A 26 14.26 -4.32 3.09
C GLY A 26 12.83 -3.93 3.47
N GLY A 27 12.70 -3.32 4.66
CA GLY A 27 11.43 -2.81 5.17
C GLY A 27 10.93 -1.55 4.44
N SER A 28 9.70 -1.18 4.73
CA SER A 28 9.08 0.10 4.34
C SER A 28 8.10 0.51 5.44
N ASN A 29 7.57 1.72 5.36
CA ASN A 29 6.57 2.20 6.30
C ASN A 29 5.12 2.01 5.82
N ILE A 30 4.85 1.21 4.78
CA ILE A 30 3.53 1.09 4.15
C ILE A 30 2.94 -0.30 4.40
N TYR A 31 1.71 -0.31 4.93
CA TYR A 31 0.97 -1.50 5.30
C TYR A 31 -0.47 -1.42 4.77
N ARG A 32 -1.17 -2.55 4.67
CA ARG A 32 -2.61 -2.60 4.34
C ARG A 32 -3.30 -3.70 5.12
N TYR A 33 -4.42 -3.38 5.76
CA TYR A 33 -5.25 -4.38 6.42
C TYR A 33 -5.90 -5.31 5.39
N LEU A 34 -5.88 -6.61 5.65
CA LEU A 34 -6.49 -7.64 4.82
C LEU A 34 -7.69 -8.26 5.51
N SER A 35 -7.49 -8.74 6.75
CA SER A 35 -8.45 -9.57 7.45
C SER A 35 -8.16 -9.62 8.96
N PRO A 36 -9.12 -10.05 9.80
CA PRO A 36 -8.89 -10.20 11.23
C PRO A 36 -7.82 -11.28 11.50
N PRO A 37 -6.98 -11.13 12.52
CA PRO A 37 -6.01 -12.15 12.89
C PRO A 37 -6.67 -13.39 13.47
N SER A 38 -6.08 -14.55 13.14
CA SER A 38 -6.41 -15.84 13.77
C SER A 38 -5.95 -15.94 15.23
N SER A 39 -5.14 -14.97 15.70
CA SER A 39 -4.66 -14.91 17.08
C SER A 39 -5.76 -14.57 18.09
N ARG A 40 -5.74 -15.26 19.23
CA ARG A 40 -6.60 -14.95 20.40
C ARG A 40 -6.02 -13.83 21.28
N GLU A 41 -4.81 -13.37 21.01
CA GLU A 41 -4.17 -12.32 21.80
C GLU A 41 -4.99 -11.03 21.71
N LEU A 42 -5.52 -10.58 22.86
CA LEU A 42 -6.40 -9.42 22.94
C LEU A 42 -5.74 -8.16 22.37
N ARG A 43 -4.46 -7.93 22.67
CA ARG A 43 -3.71 -6.77 22.16
C ARG A 43 -3.64 -6.73 20.64
N LEU A 44 -3.35 -7.85 19.98
CA LEU A 44 -3.31 -7.93 18.51
C LEU A 44 -4.69 -7.74 17.88
N ARG A 45 -5.75 -8.28 18.51
CA ARG A 45 -7.12 -8.07 18.04
C ARG A 45 -7.55 -6.60 18.16
N ILE A 46 -7.21 -5.94 19.27
CA ILE A 46 -7.47 -4.50 19.46
C ILE A 46 -6.71 -3.69 18.42
N LEU A 47 -5.41 -3.96 18.22
CA LEU A 47 -4.59 -3.29 17.23
C LEU A 47 -5.19 -3.43 15.82
N SER A 48 -5.49 -4.67 15.42
CA SER A 48 -6.09 -4.98 14.13
C SER A 48 -7.42 -4.26 13.92
N GLU A 49 -8.28 -4.20 14.93
CA GLU A 49 -9.58 -3.52 14.83
C GLU A 49 -9.42 -2.00 14.72
N ARG A 50 -8.46 -1.40 15.44
CA ARG A 50 -8.18 0.04 15.29
C ARG A 50 -7.65 0.37 13.90
N ILE A 51 -6.74 -0.44 13.36
CA ILE A 51 -6.25 -0.31 11.98
C ILE A 51 -7.40 -0.41 10.98
N LYS A 52 -8.22 -1.47 11.08
CA LYS A 52 -9.39 -1.70 10.22
C LYS A 52 -10.37 -0.54 10.28
N ARG A 53 -10.73 -0.07 11.47
CA ARG A 53 -11.70 1.03 11.62
C ARG A 53 -11.21 2.32 10.98
N ARG A 54 -9.92 2.62 11.11
CA ARG A 54 -9.34 3.88 10.63
C ARG A 54 -9.03 3.87 9.13
N PHE A 55 -8.39 2.80 8.65
CA PHE A 55 -7.85 2.75 7.28
C PHE A 55 -8.66 1.84 6.35
N LYS A 56 -9.57 1.02 6.90
CA LYS A 56 -10.37 0.04 6.15
C LYS A 56 -9.45 -0.86 5.34
N THR A 57 -9.50 -0.77 4.02
CA THR A 57 -8.67 -1.53 3.07
C THR A 57 -7.63 -0.66 2.37
N LEU A 58 -7.53 0.63 2.71
CA LEU A 58 -6.54 1.52 2.13
C LEU A 58 -5.16 1.30 2.78
N PRO A 59 -4.07 1.51 2.03
CA PRO A 59 -2.73 1.53 2.60
C PRO A 59 -2.58 2.61 3.68
N PHE A 60 -1.77 2.33 4.69
CA PHE A 60 -1.47 3.23 5.79
C PHE A 60 0.00 3.21 6.17
N ALA A 61 0.46 4.29 6.80
CA ALA A 61 1.81 4.37 7.32
C ALA A 61 1.89 4.23 8.84
N GLU A 62 2.88 3.49 9.33
CA GLU A 62 3.13 3.31 10.78
C GLU A 62 3.16 4.65 11.53
N ARG A 63 3.88 5.63 10.96
CA ARG A 63 4.03 6.98 11.53
C ARG A 63 2.71 7.72 11.78
N TRP A 64 1.62 7.35 11.11
CA TRP A 64 0.32 8.03 11.26
C TRP A 64 -0.40 7.65 12.55
N PHE A 65 -0.02 6.55 13.22
CA PHE A 65 -0.70 6.11 14.43
C PHE A 65 0.23 5.57 15.53
N VAL A 66 1.54 5.65 15.34
CA VAL A 66 2.57 5.25 16.32
C VAL A 66 2.39 5.87 17.71
N ARG A 67 1.84 7.09 17.80
CA ARG A 67 1.57 7.75 19.09
C ARG A 67 0.43 7.12 19.89
N GLU A 68 -0.41 6.30 19.26
CA GLU A 68 -1.61 5.73 19.86
C GLU A 68 -1.38 4.32 20.41
N PHE A 69 -0.22 3.71 20.11
CA PHE A 69 0.09 2.32 20.49
C PHE A 69 1.54 2.14 20.91
N PRO A 70 1.81 1.80 22.19
CA PRO A 70 3.10 1.28 22.59
C PRO A 70 3.37 -0.06 21.88
N ASN A 71 4.62 -0.29 21.47
CA ASN A 71 5.08 -1.51 20.77
C ASN A 71 4.34 -1.77 19.44
N LEU A 72 4.00 -0.70 18.71
CA LEU A 72 3.33 -0.80 17.43
C LEU A 72 4.08 -1.70 16.43
N PHE A 73 5.40 -1.54 16.35
CA PHE A 73 6.26 -2.28 15.43
C PHE A 73 6.09 -3.80 15.59
N ASP A 74 6.29 -4.34 16.81
CA ASP A 74 6.14 -5.76 17.10
C ASP A 74 4.72 -6.28 16.78
N GLY A 75 3.71 -5.45 17.05
CA GLY A 75 2.33 -5.75 16.72
C GLY A 75 2.09 -5.86 15.21
N LEU A 76 2.64 -4.94 14.42
CA LEU A 76 2.55 -4.97 12.95
C LEU A 76 3.31 -6.17 12.37
N GLU A 77 4.53 -6.45 12.83
CA GLU A 77 5.28 -7.63 12.37
C GLU A 77 4.49 -8.92 12.62
N ARG A 78 3.86 -9.04 13.79
CA ARG A 78 3.04 -10.20 14.12
C ARG A 78 1.76 -10.28 13.29
N LEU A 79 1.12 -9.16 12.98
CA LEU A 79 -0.04 -9.12 12.08
C LEU A 79 0.35 -9.44 10.62
N VAL A 80 1.56 -9.05 10.19
CA VAL A 80 2.12 -9.43 8.88
C VAL A 80 2.39 -10.93 8.82
N PHE A 81 3.03 -11.48 9.84
CA PHE A 81 3.26 -12.92 9.96
C PHE A 81 1.94 -13.73 9.89
N LEU A 82 0.89 -13.22 10.55
CA LEU A 82 -0.45 -13.81 10.54
C LEU A 82 -1.25 -13.55 9.25
N LYS A 83 -0.69 -12.83 8.26
CA LYS A 83 -1.35 -12.45 7.00
C LYS A 83 -2.64 -11.62 7.19
N SER A 84 -2.75 -10.92 8.31
CA SER A 84 -3.85 -10.00 8.62
C SER A 84 -3.58 -8.59 8.12
N VAL A 85 -2.30 -8.26 8.01
CA VAL A 85 -1.79 -7.04 7.41
C VAL A 85 -0.79 -7.43 6.33
N TYR A 86 -0.85 -6.75 5.18
CA TYR A 86 0.18 -6.84 4.15
C TYR A 86 1.20 -5.73 4.37
N HIS A 87 2.48 -6.04 4.23
CA HIS A 87 3.56 -5.06 4.20
C HIS A 87 4.01 -4.84 2.75
N TYR A 88 4.04 -3.58 2.30
CA TYR A 88 4.53 -3.24 0.97
C TYR A 88 6.02 -2.95 1.05
N PRO A 89 6.93 -3.83 0.62
CA PRO A 89 8.37 -3.54 0.66
C PRO A 89 8.71 -2.37 -0.27
N ARG A 90 9.84 -1.71 -0.02
CA ARG A 90 10.37 -0.75 -0.99
C ARG A 90 10.75 -1.47 -2.28
N LEU A 91 10.39 -0.89 -3.40
CA LEU A 91 10.79 -1.32 -4.73
C LEU A 91 11.99 -0.48 -5.16
N VAL A 92 13.08 -1.14 -5.54
CA VAL A 92 14.32 -0.46 -5.92
C VAL A 92 14.85 -1.00 -7.25
N ASP A 93 15.33 -0.09 -8.09
CA ASP A 93 16.18 -0.36 -9.25
C ASP A 93 17.65 -0.03 -8.86
N ASP A 94 18.62 -0.44 -9.67
CA ASP A 94 20.04 -0.16 -9.45
C ASP A 94 20.50 1.20 -10.01
N GLY A 95 19.65 1.88 -10.79
CA GLY A 95 19.86 3.23 -11.27
C GLY A 95 18.98 4.30 -10.61
N ILE A 96 19.16 5.54 -11.05
CA ILE A 96 18.28 6.65 -10.70
C ILE A 96 16.95 6.45 -11.42
N VAL A 97 15.86 6.50 -10.66
CA VAL A 97 14.48 6.35 -11.15
C VAL A 97 13.76 7.71 -11.10
N SER A 98 13.07 8.06 -12.16
CA SER A 98 12.08 9.14 -12.20
C SER A 98 10.68 8.57 -12.44
N GLN A 99 9.66 9.21 -11.89
CA GLN A 99 8.27 8.83 -12.05
C GLN A 99 7.40 10.07 -12.28
N HIS A 100 6.30 9.88 -12.99
CA HIS A 100 5.20 10.84 -13.11
C HIS A 100 3.88 10.06 -13.04
N GLU A 101 2.80 10.67 -12.56
CA GLU A 101 1.50 10.00 -12.47
C GLU A 101 0.35 10.98 -12.64
N HIS A 102 -0.66 10.52 -13.37
CA HIS A 102 -1.99 11.13 -13.42
C HIS A 102 -3.07 10.05 -13.24
N THR A 103 -4.18 10.44 -12.63
CA THR A 103 -5.43 9.65 -12.64
C THR A 103 -6.32 10.13 -13.77
N ILE A 104 -6.89 9.18 -14.52
CA ILE A 104 -7.82 9.44 -15.63
C ILE A 104 -9.14 8.71 -15.45
N ILE A 105 -10.21 9.26 -16.04
CA ILE A 105 -11.50 8.59 -16.24
C ILE A 105 -11.70 8.35 -17.74
N VAL A 106 -11.92 7.09 -18.15
CA VAL A 106 -12.19 6.74 -19.54
C VAL A 106 -13.58 7.22 -19.95
N THR A 107 -13.68 7.99 -21.04
CA THR A 107 -14.93 8.45 -21.65
C THR A 107 -15.22 7.65 -22.94
N SER A 108 -16.37 7.89 -23.57
CA SER A 108 -16.73 7.26 -24.85
C SER A 108 -15.83 7.67 -26.02
N ASP A 109 -15.19 8.84 -25.94
CA ASP A 109 -14.37 9.47 -26.98
C ASP A 109 -12.91 9.70 -26.58
N GLY A 110 -12.51 9.32 -25.36
CA GLY A 110 -11.15 9.53 -24.85
C GLY A 110 -11.02 9.33 -23.35
N CYS A 111 -10.44 10.32 -22.67
CA CYS A 111 -10.35 10.34 -21.22
C CYS A 111 -10.32 11.76 -20.64
N GLU A 112 -10.82 11.90 -19.41
CA GLU A 112 -10.64 13.09 -18.58
C GLU A 112 -9.45 12.89 -17.64
N VAL A 113 -8.54 13.86 -17.54
CA VAL A 113 -7.42 13.88 -16.59
C VAL A 113 -7.84 14.68 -15.36
N ILE A 114 -7.80 14.07 -14.17
CA ILE A 114 -8.40 14.66 -12.95
C ILE A 114 -7.39 15.06 -11.87
N THR A 115 -6.09 14.99 -12.19
CA THR A 115 -4.96 15.33 -11.32
C THR A 115 -3.91 16.05 -12.12
#